data_AF-A3SLL5-F1
#
_entry.id   AF-A3SLL5-F1
#
_cell.length_a   1.000
_cell.length_b   1.000
_cell.length_c   1.000
_cell.angle_alpha   90.00
_cell.angle_beta   90.00
_cell.angle_gamma   90.00
#
_symmetry.space_group_name_H-M   'P 1'
#
loop_
_entity.id
_entity.type
_entity.pdbx_description
1 polymer ?
#
loop_
_entity_poly.entity_id
_entity_poly.type
_entity_poly.pdbx_seq_one_letter_code
_entity_poly.pdbx_strand_id
1 'polypeptide(L)' 'MDEAAFWADLAEPEEHEAYCFASFAAMPPQRQAAFLNFVQGRQAA' A
#
# COMPACT_ATOMS: atom_id res chain seq x y z
N MET A 1 -1.17 8.36 -8.46
CA MET A 1 -0.01 7.69 -7.83
C MET A 1 0.94 8.75 -7.32
N ASP A 2 1.15 9.81 -8.10
CA ASP A 2 1.90 11.00 -7.71
C ASP A 2 1.34 11.68 -6.44
N GLU A 3 0.02 11.69 -6.26
CA GLU A 3 -0.60 12.22 -5.04
C GLU A 3 -0.29 11.37 -3.81
N ALA A 4 -0.21 10.04 -3.95
CA ALA A 4 0.13 9.17 -2.83
C ALA A 4 1.60 9.33 -2.42
N ALA A 5 2.50 9.55 -3.38
CA ALA A 5 3.90 9.88 -3.11
C ALA A 5 4.03 11.22 -2.37
N PHE A 6 3.29 12.25 -2.80
CA PHE A 6 3.23 13.53 -2.10
C PHE A 6 2.80 13.39 -0.63
N TRP A 7 1.76 12.60 -0.36
CA TRP A 7 1.31 12.37 1.01
C TRP A 7 2.29 11.51 1.83
N ALA A 8 2.98 10.55 1.20
CA ALA A 8 4.02 9.77 1.86
C ALA A 8 5.23 10.64 2.25
N ASP A 9 5.62 11.60 1.41
CA ASP A 9 6.73 12.51 1.71
C ASP A 9 6.44 13.44 2.90
N LEU A 10 5.16 13.74 3.17
CA LEU A 10 4.72 14.60 4.26
C LEU A 10 4.44 13.84 5.57
N ALA A 11 4.10 12.55 5.47
CA ALA A 11 3.69 11.75 6.62
C ALA A 11 4.88 11.36 7.50
N GLU A 12 4.64 11.26 8.81
CA GLU A 12 5.62 10.75 9.76
C GLU A 12 5.90 9.25 9.52
N PRO A 13 7.07 8.73 9.91
CA PRO A 13 7.41 7.31 9.66
C PRO A 13 6.38 6.31 10.21
N GLU A 14 5.80 6.60 11.37
CA GLU A 14 4.76 5.76 11.99
C GLU A 14 3.43 5.80 11.21
N GLU A 15 3.15 6.92 10.54
CA GLU A 15 1.94 7.09 9.73
C GLU A 15 2.04 6.33 8.40
N HIS A 16 3.24 6.09 7.88
CA HIS A 16 3.42 5.35 6.63
C HIS A 16 2.84 3.94 6.72
N GLU A 17 3.13 3.24 7.81
CA GLU A 17 2.61 1.89 8.06
C GLU A 17 1.10 1.91 8.28
N ALA A 18 0.60 2.89 9.06
CA ALA A 18 -0.82 3.05 9.33
C ALA A 18 -1.63 3.34 8.05
N TYR A 19 -1.16 4.24 7.19
CA TYR A 19 -1.81 4.58 5.93
C TYR A 19 -1.72 3.45 4.91
N CYS A 20 -0.60 2.73 4.87
CA CYS A 20 -0.47 1.53 4.04
C CYS A 20 -1.51 0.47 4.45
N PHE A 21 -1.61 0.16 5.74
CA PHE A 21 -2.59 -0.79 6.26
C PHE A 21 -4.03 -0.33 6.02
N ALA A 22 -4.36 0.92 6.35
CA ALA A 22 -5.71 1.46 6.17
C ALA A 22 -6.15 1.43 4.71
N SER A 23 -5.25 1.83 3.79
CA SER A 23 -5.52 1.79 2.34
C SER A 23 -5.72 0.38 1.82
N PHE A 24 -4.93 -0.59 2.31
CA PHE A 24 -5.10 -2.00 1.98
C PHE A 24 -6.42 -2.56 2.51
N ALA A 25 -6.75 -2.30 3.78
CA ALA A 25 -7.96 -2.79 4.44
C ALA A 25 -9.25 -2.25 3.80
N ALA A 26 -9.20 -1.03 3.24
CA ALA A 26 -10.34 -0.43 2.52
C ALA A 26 -10.60 -1.05 1.14
N MET A 27 -9.70 -1.85 0.59
CA MET A 27 -9.89 -2.47 -0.72
C MET A 27 -10.92 -3.62 -0.65
N PRO A 28 -11.66 -3.89 -1.75
CA PRO A 28 -12.45 -5.11 -1.87
C PRO A 28 -11.58 -6.37 -1.72
N PRO A 29 -12.09 -7.48 -1.15
CA PRO A 29 -11.28 -8.67 -0.88
C PRO A 29 -10.55 -9.25 -2.10
N GLN A 30 -11.16 -9.20 -3.29
CA GLN A 30 -10.54 -9.67 -4.52
C GLN A 30 -9.33 -8.81 -4.92
N ARG A 31 -9.39 -7.50 -4.64
CA ARG A 31 -8.29 -6.58 -4.87
C ARG A 31 -7.18 -6.73 -3.83
N GLN A 32 -7.52 -7.00 -2.57
CA GLN A 32 -6.52 -7.31 -1.54
C GLN A 32 -5.67 -8.52 -1.94
N ALA A 33 -6.32 -9.61 -2.37
CA ALA A 33 -5.63 -10.81 -2.85
C ALA A 33 -4.74 -10.54 -4.07
N ALA A 34 -5.26 -9.80 -5.06
CA ALA A 34 -4.49 -9.42 -6.24
C ALA A 34 -3.28 -8.54 -5.90
N PHE A 35 -3.44 -7.60 -4.94
CA PHE A 35 -2.36 -6.73 -4.46
C PHE A 35 -1.26 -7.53 -3.76
N LEU A 36 -1.61 -8.46 -2.86
CA LEU A 36 -0.64 -9.32 -2.20
C LEU A 36 0.13 -10.19 -3.21
N ASN A 37 -0.57 -10.79 -4.17
CA ASN A 37 0.07 -11.57 -5.23
C ASN A 37 1.06 -10.73 -6.06
N PHE A 38 0.72 -9.47 -6.34
CA PHE A 38 1.59 -8.54 -7.07
C PHE A 38 2.86 -8.18 -6.27
N VAL A 39 2.71 -7.82 -4.98
CA VAL A 39 3.84 -7.45 -4.12
C VAL A 39 4.78 -8.63 -3.90
N GLN A 40 4.23 -9.82 -3.64
CA GLN A 40 5.00 -11.05 -3.46
C GLN A 40 5.66 -11.52 -4.77
N GLY A 41 4.98 -11.35 -5.91
CA GLY A 41 5.54 -11.65 -7.23
C GLY A 41 6.70 -10.74 -7.62
N ARG A 42 6.74 -9.50 -7.12
CA ARG A 42 7.90 -8.60 -7.29
C ARG A 42 9.11 -8.96 -6.43
N GLN A 43 8.95 -9.70 -5.33
CA GLN A 43 10.09 -10.19 -4.54
C GLN A 43 10.86 -11.32 -5.24
N ALA A 44 10.29 -11.95 -6.27
CA ALA A 44 10.90 -13.07 -6.99
C ALA A 44 11.74 -12.65 -8.21
N ALA A 45 11.94 -11.35 -8.45
CA ALA A 45 12.69 -10.80 -9.60
C ALA A 45 13.90 -9.97 -9.15
#